data_AF-A0A011UY72-F1
#
_entry.id   AF-A0A011UY72-F1
#
_cell.length_a   1.000
_cell.length_b   1.000
_cell.length_c   1.000
_cell.angle_alpha   90.00
_cell.angle_beta   90.00
_cell.angle_gamma   90.00
#
_symmetry.space_group_name_H-M   'P 1'
#
loop_
_entity.id
_entity.type
_entity.pdbx_description
1 polymer ?
#
loop_
_entity_poly.entity_id
_entity_poly.type
_entity_poly.pdbx_seq_one_letter_code
_entity_poly.pdbx_strand_id
1 'polypeptide(L)'
;MNKKRFFGVITAAAMIVSSLSISAGDMDTSIVASADEWYCAGSTCDPLHDTSRDIQKEGVGNPLGFGERNTPANASTAEIRAINHNMTVQEVKYALYKEIDEHWELISTRLGQPEREKVYALFLGLGSRESTLGEGKIGSDHETAYEDGWGVNSAHAYGTLQTAVTAFADCNPKFMPEDNVPEMYQYSFTESNFYDCIISNHMGIRKILHFAEICINEEGMHGYQVIRNSLKGFNTGWCYMAEDDGAYKTYADEICSMAQFYYNEGHLYDNVFTWTSAGGNMEKYRTADRWDWWGDTEPSMAPVTESNTQDNPKVLYGDANCDGEVDISDFVLIKQTLSAPSKYTLTEQGKINADCSGNGDGITEADAVAVRKYILKMTDTLPEA
;
A
#
# COMPACT_ATOMS: atom_id res chain seq x y z
N MET A 1 -32.99 -29.60 22.90
CA MET A 1 -32.30 -29.59 24.20
C MET A 1 -30.80 -29.55 23.95
N ASN A 2 -30.17 -28.48 24.43
CA ASN A 2 -28.84 -27.95 24.13
C ASN A 2 -27.67 -28.96 24.09
N LYS A 3 -26.79 -28.80 23.08
CA LYS A 3 -25.36 -29.07 23.22
C LYS A 3 -24.59 -27.82 22.76
N LYS A 4 -24.21 -26.97 23.72
CA LYS A 4 -23.25 -25.89 23.52
C LYS A 4 -21.86 -26.52 23.39
N ARG A 5 -21.16 -26.21 22.30
CA ARG A 5 -19.72 -26.47 22.15
C ARG A 5 -18.97 -25.31 22.81
N PHE A 6 -18.06 -25.67 23.70
CA PHE A 6 -17.15 -24.77 24.41
C PHE A 6 -16.03 -24.38 23.42
N PHE A 7 -15.90 -23.09 23.10
CA PHE A 7 -14.72 -22.56 22.43
C PHE A 7 -13.67 -22.20 23.48
N GLY A 8 -12.45 -22.70 23.28
CA GLY A 8 -11.30 -22.42 24.12
C GLY A 8 -10.81 -21.00 23.90
N VAL A 9 -10.67 -20.26 25.00
CA VAL A 9 -10.00 -18.96 25.06
C VAL A 9 -8.51 -19.21 25.15
N ILE A 10 -7.73 -18.76 24.16
CA ILE A 10 -6.27 -18.77 24.22
C ILE A 10 -5.80 -17.41 24.73
N THR A 11 -5.41 -17.43 26.01
CA THR A 11 -4.35 -16.71 26.71
C THR A 11 -3.93 -15.31 26.22
N ALA A 12 -4.37 -14.29 26.95
CA ALA A 12 -3.77 -12.96 26.97
C ALA A 12 -2.38 -13.00 27.66
N ALA A 13 -1.39 -12.34 27.06
CA ALA A 13 -0.06 -12.16 27.62
C ALA A 13 -0.13 -11.26 28.87
N ALA A 14 0.41 -11.76 29.99
CA ALA A 14 0.51 -11.03 31.24
C ALA A 14 1.77 -10.14 31.25
N MET A 15 1.60 -8.82 31.30
CA MET A 15 2.69 -7.91 31.70
C MET A 15 2.75 -7.83 33.22
N ILE A 16 3.87 -8.26 33.79
CA ILE A 16 4.20 -8.12 35.21
C ILE A 16 4.75 -6.70 35.42
N VAL A 17 4.01 -5.86 36.15
CA VAL A 17 4.52 -4.57 36.62
C VAL A 17 5.18 -4.78 37.99
N SER A 18 6.50 -4.63 38.07
CA SER A 18 7.20 -4.57 39.35
C SER A 18 7.04 -3.18 39.95
N SER A 19 6.44 -3.11 41.14
CA SER A 19 6.31 -1.87 41.91
C SER A 19 7.55 -1.67 42.77
N LEU A 20 8.37 -0.67 42.40
CA LEU A 20 9.43 -0.12 43.26
C LEU A 20 8.98 1.23 43.78
N SER A 21 8.76 1.31 45.09
CA SER A 21 8.42 2.55 45.80
C SER A 21 9.68 3.39 46.01
N ILE A 22 9.78 4.55 45.35
CA ILE A 22 10.84 5.53 45.62
C ILE A 22 10.26 6.62 46.53
N SER A 23 10.94 6.89 47.65
CA SER A 23 10.56 7.88 48.64
C SER A 23 10.72 9.31 48.12
N ALA A 24 9.72 10.14 48.40
CA ALA A 24 9.68 11.56 48.05
C ALA A 24 10.84 12.36 48.66
N GLY A 25 11.61 13.02 47.80
CA GLY A 25 12.53 14.09 48.13
C GLY A 25 12.54 15.08 46.96
N ASP A 26 12.25 16.34 47.24
CA ASP A 26 12.08 17.50 46.35
C ASP A 26 12.68 17.35 44.94
N MET A 27 11.81 17.12 43.94
CA MET A 27 12.13 17.30 42.52
C MET A 27 11.16 18.29 41.89
N ASP A 28 11.78 19.20 41.13
CA ASP A 28 11.27 20.29 40.32
C ASP A 28 9.95 19.97 39.57
N THR A 29 8.97 20.86 39.65
CA THR A 29 7.65 20.74 39.00
C THR A 29 7.69 21.07 37.50
N SER A 30 8.71 20.62 36.78
CA SER A 30 8.77 20.74 35.32
C SER A 30 8.39 19.42 34.65
N ILE A 31 7.15 19.38 34.14
CA ILE A 31 6.62 18.45 33.13
C ILE A 31 6.76 16.96 33.48
N VAL A 32 5.79 16.45 34.21
CA VAL A 32 5.46 15.01 34.18
C VAL A 32 4.29 14.87 33.21
N ALA A 33 4.58 14.69 31.92
CA ALA A 33 3.58 14.18 30.99
C ALA A 33 3.29 12.74 31.42
N SER A 34 2.10 12.49 32.00
CA SER A 34 1.67 11.13 32.29
C SER A 34 1.60 10.33 30.99
N ALA A 35 1.88 9.02 31.02
CA ALA A 35 1.78 8.14 29.86
C ALA A 35 0.42 8.24 29.12
N ASP A 36 -0.62 8.72 29.81
CA ASP A 36 -1.95 9.02 29.28
C ASP A 36 -1.99 10.15 28.22
N GLU A 37 -0.89 10.89 28.00
CA GLU A 37 -0.82 11.98 27.02
C GLU A 37 -0.16 11.61 25.69
N TRP A 38 0.47 10.44 25.55
CA TRP A 38 1.18 10.07 24.31
C TRP A 38 0.22 9.47 23.29
N TYR A 39 -0.02 10.19 22.20
CA TYR A 39 -0.98 9.79 21.17
C TYR A 39 -0.41 9.72 19.74
N CYS A 40 0.82 10.19 19.55
CA CYS A 40 1.56 10.10 18.31
C CYS A 40 3.08 10.16 18.58
N ALA A 41 3.88 9.77 17.60
CA ALA A 41 5.34 9.83 17.62
C ALA A 41 5.87 10.23 16.24
N GLY A 42 7.19 10.40 16.13
CA GLY A 42 7.86 10.85 14.91
C GLY A 42 8.11 12.36 14.89
N SER A 43 8.33 12.91 13.71
CA SER A 43 8.70 14.32 13.52
C SER A 43 7.99 14.93 12.32
N THR A 44 7.53 16.16 12.46
CA THR A 44 7.07 16.96 11.33
C THR A 44 8.23 17.26 10.38
N CYS A 45 8.01 17.19 9.09
CA CYS A 45 8.95 17.57 8.04
C CYS A 45 8.20 18.04 6.80
N ASP A 46 8.91 18.70 5.89
CA ASP A 46 8.31 19.15 4.63
C ASP A 46 7.86 17.94 3.78
N PRO A 47 6.74 18.05 3.03
CA PRO A 47 6.31 17.02 2.08
C PRO A 47 7.38 16.72 1.02
N LEU A 48 7.43 15.47 0.55
CA LEU A 48 8.31 15.06 -0.57
C LEU A 48 7.77 15.50 -1.94
N HIS A 49 6.45 15.69 -2.08
CA HIS A 49 5.85 16.12 -3.34
C HIS A 49 5.92 17.65 -3.56
N ASP A 50 5.69 18.06 -4.81
CA ASP A 50 5.50 19.46 -5.16
C ASP A 50 4.22 20.00 -4.52
N THR A 51 4.37 20.80 -3.45
CA THR A 51 3.28 21.41 -2.69
C THR A 51 2.39 22.38 -3.49
N SER A 52 2.71 22.67 -4.75
CA SER A 52 1.85 23.45 -5.65
C SER A 52 0.76 22.63 -6.35
N ARG A 53 0.81 21.29 -6.29
CA ARG A 53 -0.16 20.38 -6.92
C ARG A 53 -1.54 20.47 -6.27
N ASP A 54 -2.60 20.34 -7.08
CA ASP A 54 -3.94 20.11 -6.57
C ASP A 54 -4.09 18.63 -6.20
N ILE A 55 -3.82 18.27 -4.95
CA ILE A 55 -3.80 16.87 -4.50
C ILE A 55 -5.13 16.16 -4.77
N GLN A 56 -6.26 16.86 -4.67
CA GLN A 56 -7.57 16.25 -4.90
C GLN A 56 -7.78 15.85 -6.37
N LYS A 57 -7.09 16.50 -7.31
CA LYS A 57 -7.16 16.18 -8.74
C LYS A 57 -5.98 15.36 -9.25
N GLU A 58 -4.77 15.74 -8.85
CA GLU A 58 -3.50 15.27 -9.43
C GLU A 58 -2.70 14.32 -8.54
N GLY A 59 -3.03 14.27 -7.24
CA GLY A 59 -2.38 13.38 -6.29
C GLY A 59 -1.02 13.92 -5.88
N VAL A 60 -0.29 13.15 -5.09
CA VAL A 60 1.08 13.52 -4.68
C VAL A 60 2.11 13.29 -5.78
N GLY A 61 1.71 12.62 -6.87
CA GLY A 61 2.62 12.20 -7.93
C GLY A 61 3.56 11.10 -7.46
N ASN A 62 4.77 11.04 -8.02
CA ASN A 62 5.76 10.02 -7.66
C ASN A 62 7.12 10.64 -7.32
N PRO A 63 7.23 11.39 -6.20
CA PRO A 63 8.45 12.12 -5.86
C PRO A 63 9.65 11.21 -5.53
N LEU A 64 9.39 9.94 -5.22
CA LEU A 64 10.41 8.95 -4.91
C LEU A 64 10.78 8.07 -6.12
N GLY A 65 10.12 8.27 -7.28
CA GLY A 65 10.41 7.54 -8.51
C GLY A 65 10.17 6.03 -8.40
N PHE A 66 9.23 5.58 -7.57
CA PHE A 66 8.89 4.16 -7.47
C PHE A 66 8.31 3.64 -8.78
N GLY A 67 8.83 2.53 -9.29
CA GLY A 67 8.20 1.81 -10.41
C GLY A 67 7.13 0.86 -9.90
N GLU A 68 6.85 -0.20 -10.68
CA GLU A 68 6.06 -1.37 -10.24
C GLU A 68 6.63 -2.07 -9.00
N ARG A 69 7.87 -1.72 -8.63
CA ARG A 69 8.62 -2.20 -7.47
C ARG A 69 9.41 -1.05 -6.86
N ASN A 70 9.67 -1.11 -5.57
CA ASN A 70 10.71 -0.26 -4.94
C ASN A 70 12.09 -0.93 -4.92
N THR A 71 12.18 -2.16 -5.40
CA THR A 71 13.40 -2.97 -5.35
C THR A 71 13.85 -3.46 -6.74
N PRO A 72 15.15 -3.74 -6.94
CA PRO A 72 15.63 -4.31 -8.19
C PRO A 72 14.94 -5.63 -8.53
N ALA A 73 14.60 -5.86 -9.80
CA ALA A 73 13.87 -7.06 -10.23
C ALA A 73 14.60 -8.39 -9.92
N ASN A 74 15.93 -8.36 -9.79
CA ASN A 74 16.77 -9.50 -9.45
C ASN A 74 17.27 -9.51 -8.00
N ALA A 75 16.76 -8.62 -7.14
CA ALA A 75 17.14 -8.55 -5.74
C ALA A 75 16.77 -9.86 -5.01
N SER A 76 17.67 -10.31 -4.14
CA SER A 76 17.39 -11.39 -3.22
C SER A 76 16.40 -10.96 -2.14
N THR A 77 15.70 -11.92 -1.54
CA THR A 77 14.78 -11.68 -0.42
C THR A 77 15.42 -10.87 0.71
N ALA A 78 16.69 -11.12 1.03
CA ALA A 78 17.42 -10.36 2.04
C ALA A 78 17.65 -8.89 1.64
N GLU A 79 17.95 -8.62 0.37
CA GLU A 79 18.13 -7.27 -0.15
C GLU A 79 16.80 -6.50 -0.17
N ILE A 80 15.73 -7.15 -0.63
CA ILE A 80 14.38 -6.57 -0.65
C ILE A 80 13.96 -6.14 0.75
N ARG A 81 14.08 -7.05 1.73
CA ARG A 81 13.72 -6.78 3.11
C ARG A 81 14.61 -5.70 3.73
N ALA A 82 15.91 -5.67 3.43
CA ALA A 82 16.80 -4.62 3.91
C ALA A 82 16.45 -3.24 3.36
N ILE A 83 16.01 -3.14 2.10
CA ILE A 83 15.53 -1.87 1.51
C ILE A 83 14.29 -1.39 2.27
N ASN A 84 13.30 -2.27 2.41
CA ASN A 84 12.05 -1.99 3.11
C ASN A 84 12.28 -1.59 4.57
N HIS A 85 13.22 -2.25 5.24
CA HIS A 85 13.56 -2.00 6.64
C HIS A 85 14.05 -0.58 6.89
N ASN A 86 14.74 0.00 5.90
CA ASN A 86 15.34 1.33 6.02
C ASN A 86 14.40 2.47 5.63
N MET A 87 13.19 2.18 5.16
CA MET A 87 12.23 3.21 4.79
C MET A 87 11.80 4.02 6.02
N THR A 88 11.80 5.33 5.86
CA THR A 88 11.19 6.27 6.80
C THR A 88 9.67 6.14 6.79
N VAL A 89 9.00 6.65 7.83
CA VAL A 89 7.53 6.72 7.88
C VAL A 89 7.00 7.52 6.69
N GLN A 90 7.67 8.62 6.33
CA GLN A 90 7.30 9.40 5.16
C GLN A 90 7.40 8.56 3.88
N GLU A 91 8.52 7.87 3.63
CA GLU A 91 8.64 6.99 2.44
C GLU A 91 7.60 5.87 2.41
N VAL A 92 7.25 5.29 3.56
CA VAL A 92 6.15 4.30 3.67
C VAL A 92 4.81 4.91 3.26
N LYS A 93 4.50 6.14 3.70
CA LYS A 93 3.28 6.85 3.29
C LYS A 93 3.25 7.09 1.78
N TYR A 94 4.35 7.56 1.20
CA TYR A 94 4.40 7.83 -0.25
C TYR A 94 4.40 6.55 -1.10
N ALA A 95 4.93 5.44 -0.60
CA ALA A 95 4.78 4.14 -1.23
C ALA A 95 3.31 3.68 -1.30
N LEU A 96 2.50 3.99 -0.29
CA LEU A 96 1.04 3.78 -0.35
C LEU A 96 0.36 4.75 -1.32
N TYR A 97 0.73 6.03 -1.29
CA TYR A 97 0.10 7.04 -2.14
C TYR A 97 0.34 6.81 -3.62
N LYS A 98 1.52 6.30 -3.99
CA LYS A 98 1.82 5.90 -5.37
C LYS A 98 0.78 4.90 -5.90
N GLU A 99 0.45 3.86 -5.12
CA GLU A 99 -0.57 2.89 -5.52
C GLU A 99 -1.99 3.47 -5.49
N ILE A 100 -2.30 4.32 -4.51
CA ILE A 100 -3.62 4.97 -4.45
C ILE A 100 -3.84 5.90 -5.64
N ASP A 101 -2.82 6.64 -6.04
CA ASP A 101 -2.88 7.60 -7.15
C ASP A 101 -3.01 6.90 -8.50
N GLU A 102 -2.24 5.82 -8.70
CA GLU A 102 -2.29 5.02 -9.92
C GLU A 102 -3.66 4.38 -10.13
N HIS A 103 -4.29 3.91 -9.06
CA HIS A 103 -5.60 3.24 -9.09
C HIS A 103 -6.75 4.15 -8.65
N TRP A 104 -6.55 5.48 -8.69
CA TRP A 104 -7.45 6.44 -8.04
C TRP A 104 -8.90 6.34 -8.49
N GLU A 105 -9.16 6.35 -9.81
CA GLU A 105 -10.52 6.33 -10.35
C GLU A 105 -11.28 5.07 -9.90
N LEU A 106 -10.58 3.93 -9.88
CA LEU A 106 -11.13 2.67 -9.41
C LEU A 106 -11.42 2.72 -7.90
N ILE A 107 -10.44 3.11 -7.09
CA ILE A 107 -10.57 3.17 -5.63
C ILE A 107 -11.68 4.13 -5.21
N SER A 108 -11.67 5.35 -5.76
CA SER A 108 -12.66 6.40 -5.50
C SER A 108 -14.07 5.93 -5.85
N THR A 109 -14.24 5.28 -7.01
CA THR A 109 -15.54 4.76 -7.46
C THR A 109 -16.01 3.59 -6.58
N ARG A 110 -15.14 2.60 -6.34
CA ARG A 110 -15.48 1.37 -5.60
C ARG A 110 -15.73 1.62 -4.12
N LEU A 111 -15.07 2.61 -3.52
CA LEU A 111 -15.27 2.98 -2.12
C LEU A 111 -16.23 4.16 -1.94
N GLY A 112 -16.67 4.77 -3.05
CA GLY A 112 -17.52 5.94 -3.05
C GLY A 112 -16.88 7.08 -2.26
N GLN A 113 -15.64 7.46 -2.53
CA GLN A 113 -14.97 8.54 -1.80
C GLN A 113 -14.22 9.48 -2.77
N PRO A 114 -14.79 10.65 -3.09
CA PRO A 114 -14.20 11.59 -4.04
C PRO A 114 -13.04 12.41 -3.46
N GLU A 115 -12.86 12.44 -2.13
CA GLU A 115 -11.75 13.17 -1.50
C GLU A 115 -10.51 12.29 -1.36
N ARG A 116 -9.48 12.56 -2.17
CA ARG A 116 -8.26 11.75 -2.23
C ARG A 116 -7.51 11.70 -0.90
N GLU A 117 -7.41 12.83 -0.21
CA GLU A 117 -6.77 12.90 1.11
C GLU A 117 -7.50 12.07 2.19
N LYS A 118 -8.82 11.86 2.07
CA LYS A 118 -9.53 10.95 2.98
C LYS A 118 -9.18 9.49 2.70
N VAL A 119 -8.98 9.14 1.43
CA VAL A 119 -8.51 7.80 1.04
C VAL A 119 -7.09 7.57 1.53
N TYR A 120 -6.18 8.53 1.33
CA TYR A 120 -4.84 8.50 1.93
C TYR A 120 -4.90 8.27 3.44
N ALA A 121 -5.68 9.09 4.15
CA ALA A 121 -5.86 8.99 5.59
C ALA A 121 -6.38 7.61 6.02
N LEU A 122 -7.35 7.04 5.31
CA LEU A 122 -7.90 5.71 5.58
C LEU A 122 -6.81 4.64 5.50
N PHE A 123 -6.03 4.63 4.42
CA PHE A 123 -4.96 3.66 4.24
C PHE A 123 -3.81 3.87 5.23
N LEU A 124 -3.55 5.10 5.66
CA LEU A 124 -2.65 5.36 6.80
C LEU A 124 -3.20 4.82 8.11
N GLY A 125 -4.50 4.95 8.35
CA GLY A 125 -5.18 4.33 9.49
C GLY A 125 -5.04 2.81 9.46
N LEU A 126 -5.25 2.17 8.30
CA LEU A 126 -5.03 0.73 8.11
C LEU A 126 -3.57 0.36 8.37
N GLY A 127 -2.61 1.07 7.76
CA GLY A 127 -1.19 0.83 7.98
C GLY A 127 -0.76 1.05 9.44
N SER A 128 -1.38 2.00 10.15
CA SER A 128 -1.14 2.20 11.58
C SER A 128 -1.70 1.06 12.42
N ARG A 129 -2.87 0.53 12.04
CA ARG A 129 -3.49 -0.60 12.71
C ARG A 129 -2.68 -1.88 12.52
N GLU A 130 -2.10 -2.07 11.34
CA GLU A 130 -1.49 -3.34 10.94
C GLU A 130 0.00 -3.41 11.21
N SER A 131 0.73 -2.30 11.03
CA SER A 131 2.20 -2.26 11.16
C SER A 131 2.74 -1.05 11.93
N THR A 132 1.86 -0.21 12.48
CA THR A 132 2.22 1.08 13.07
C THR A 132 3.01 1.98 12.10
N LEU A 133 2.70 1.89 10.80
CA LEU A 133 3.43 2.56 9.71
C LEU A 133 4.96 2.37 9.77
N GLY A 134 5.43 1.20 10.23
CA GLY A 134 6.85 0.87 10.25
C GLY A 134 7.64 1.35 11.46
N GLU A 135 6.96 1.63 12.58
CA GLU A 135 7.61 1.95 13.86
C GLU A 135 8.63 0.88 14.28
N GLY A 136 9.66 1.29 15.03
CA GLY A 136 10.76 0.44 15.45
C GLY A 136 11.96 0.46 14.51
N LYS A 137 11.90 1.34 13.48
CA LYS A 137 12.87 1.45 12.38
C LYS A 137 12.89 0.22 11.47
N ILE A 138 11.72 -0.39 11.28
CA ILE A 138 11.58 -1.53 10.37
C ILE A 138 10.89 -1.16 9.05
N GLY A 139 10.52 0.11 8.85
CA GLY A 139 9.88 0.59 7.63
C GLY A 139 8.72 -0.31 7.18
N SER A 140 8.70 -0.74 5.93
CA SER A 140 7.69 -1.70 5.44
C SER A 140 8.06 -3.17 5.65
N ASP A 141 9.17 -3.49 6.34
CA ASP A 141 9.63 -4.85 6.60
C ASP A 141 8.97 -5.48 7.83
N HIS A 142 7.66 -5.69 7.74
CA HIS A 142 6.85 -6.31 8.80
C HIS A 142 6.20 -7.60 8.29
N GLU A 143 6.53 -8.73 8.90
CA GLU A 143 6.03 -10.06 8.51
C GLU A 143 5.36 -10.75 9.71
N THR A 144 4.19 -11.35 9.50
CA THR A 144 3.47 -12.09 10.54
C THR A 144 3.09 -13.50 10.09
N ALA A 145 2.93 -14.42 11.06
CA ALA A 145 2.60 -15.84 10.84
C ALA A 145 3.58 -16.63 9.94
N TYR A 146 4.84 -16.19 9.85
CA TYR A 146 5.89 -16.87 9.10
C TYR A 146 6.34 -18.21 9.73
N GLU A 147 6.16 -18.37 11.04
CA GLU A 147 6.59 -19.57 11.80
C GLU A 147 5.83 -20.84 11.38
N ASP A 148 4.64 -20.70 10.80
CA ASP A 148 3.82 -21.81 10.29
C ASP A 148 4.34 -22.38 8.96
N GLY A 149 5.35 -21.73 8.36
CA GLY A 149 5.93 -22.07 7.07
C GLY A 149 5.37 -21.23 5.92
N TRP A 150 6.22 -21.04 4.90
CA TRP A 150 5.95 -20.18 3.74
C TRP A 150 4.59 -20.46 3.08
N GLY A 151 3.67 -19.51 3.19
CA GLY A 151 2.34 -19.56 2.55
C GLY A 151 1.41 -20.67 3.05
N VAL A 152 1.73 -21.30 4.18
CA VAL A 152 0.90 -22.37 4.77
C VAL A 152 -0.33 -21.79 5.44
N ASN A 153 -0.14 -20.75 6.25
CA ASN A 153 -1.21 -20.05 6.95
C ASN A 153 -1.80 -18.95 6.06
N SER A 154 -3.12 -18.87 5.95
CA SER A 154 -3.80 -17.79 5.21
C SER A 154 -3.56 -16.41 5.83
N ALA A 155 -3.18 -16.36 7.11
CA ALA A 155 -2.81 -15.14 7.82
C ALA A 155 -1.31 -14.79 7.68
N HIS A 156 -0.52 -15.54 6.92
CA HIS A 156 0.84 -15.13 6.57
C HIS A 156 0.75 -13.83 5.77
N ALA A 157 1.33 -12.75 6.31
CA ALA A 157 1.13 -11.41 5.80
C ALA A 157 2.42 -10.59 5.88
N TYR A 158 2.55 -9.62 4.97
CA TYR A 158 3.71 -8.75 4.88
C TYR A 158 3.35 -7.30 4.58
N GLY A 159 4.24 -6.38 4.94
CA GLY A 159 4.19 -4.99 4.49
C GLY A 159 3.34 -4.08 5.37
N THR A 160 3.23 -2.83 4.94
CA THR A 160 2.54 -1.75 5.65
C THR A 160 1.10 -2.10 5.99
N LEU A 161 0.38 -2.70 5.04
CA LEU A 161 -1.03 -3.07 5.19
C LEU A 161 -1.22 -4.48 5.78
N GLN A 162 -0.13 -5.21 6.09
CA GLN A 162 -0.18 -6.66 6.38
C GLN A 162 -0.97 -7.42 5.32
N THR A 163 -0.54 -7.30 4.06
CA THR A 163 -1.18 -7.96 2.92
C THR A 163 -0.98 -9.47 3.03
N ALA A 164 -2.09 -10.18 3.26
CA ALA A 164 -2.09 -11.63 3.42
C ALA A 164 -1.79 -12.36 2.10
N VAL A 165 -1.18 -13.55 2.20
CA VAL A 165 -0.89 -14.43 1.05
C VAL A 165 -2.11 -14.76 0.19
N THR A 166 -3.32 -14.69 0.75
CA THR A 166 -4.57 -14.94 0.00
C THR A 166 -4.82 -13.90 -1.10
N ALA A 167 -4.22 -12.71 -1.01
CA ALA A 167 -4.35 -11.68 -2.04
C ALA A 167 -3.71 -12.14 -3.37
N PHE A 168 -2.64 -12.93 -3.28
CA PHE A 168 -1.78 -13.27 -4.40
C PHE A 168 -2.34 -14.45 -5.21
N ALA A 169 -2.14 -14.39 -6.52
CA ALA A 169 -2.38 -15.52 -7.42
C ALA A 169 -1.39 -16.66 -7.10
N ASP A 170 -1.69 -17.89 -7.55
CA ASP A 170 -0.82 -19.06 -7.37
C ASP A 170 -0.43 -19.37 -5.90
N CYS A 171 -1.15 -18.80 -4.93
CA CYS A 171 -1.01 -19.15 -3.52
C CYS A 171 -1.62 -20.54 -3.25
N ASN A 172 -1.72 -20.94 -1.98
CA ASN A 172 -2.28 -22.25 -1.63
C ASN A 172 -3.69 -22.42 -2.25
N PRO A 173 -3.91 -23.44 -3.11
CA PRO A 173 -5.17 -23.60 -3.85
C PRO A 173 -6.38 -23.94 -2.97
N LYS A 174 -6.19 -24.09 -1.65
CA LYS A 174 -7.26 -24.24 -0.66
C LYS A 174 -7.82 -22.90 -0.18
N PHE A 175 -7.10 -21.80 -0.41
CA PHE A 175 -7.60 -20.46 -0.09
C PHE A 175 -8.68 -20.05 -1.09
N MET A 176 -9.57 -19.16 -0.65
CA MET A 176 -10.62 -18.64 -1.52
C MET A 176 -9.98 -17.74 -2.60
N PRO A 177 -10.36 -17.89 -3.88
CA PRO A 177 -9.83 -17.06 -4.95
C PRO A 177 -10.37 -15.63 -4.87
N GLU A 178 -9.56 -14.66 -5.33
CA GLU A 178 -9.87 -13.22 -5.33
C GLU A 178 -9.91 -12.68 -6.78
N ASP A 179 -10.76 -13.28 -7.63
CA ASP A 179 -10.80 -13.05 -9.08
C ASP A 179 -11.75 -11.91 -9.52
N ASN A 180 -12.37 -11.21 -8.56
CA ASN A 180 -13.43 -10.21 -8.76
C ASN A 180 -12.93 -8.75 -8.87
N VAL A 181 -11.61 -8.54 -8.94
CA VAL A 181 -10.99 -7.23 -9.24
C VAL A 181 -10.09 -7.38 -10.48
N PRO A 182 -10.67 -7.53 -11.68
CA PRO A 182 -9.91 -7.68 -12.92
C PRO A 182 -9.18 -6.40 -13.36
N GLU A 183 -9.54 -5.24 -12.82
CA GLU A 183 -8.94 -3.94 -13.14
C GLU A 183 -7.54 -3.79 -12.55
N MET A 184 -7.26 -4.46 -11.42
CA MET A 184 -5.92 -4.47 -10.80
C MET A 184 -5.24 -5.81 -11.02
N TYR A 185 -3.99 -5.77 -11.46
CA TYR A 185 -3.20 -6.97 -11.73
C TYR A 185 -3.01 -7.81 -10.46
N GLN A 186 -3.23 -9.12 -10.56
CA GLN A 186 -3.03 -10.03 -9.43
C GLN A 186 -1.66 -10.70 -9.54
N TYR A 187 -0.69 -10.22 -8.77
CA TYR A 187 0.67 -10.79 -8.76
C TYR A 187 0.67 -12.23 -8.20
N SER A 188 1.48 -13.11 -8.79
CA SER A 188 1.72 -14.46 -8.27
C SER A 188 2.44 -14.45 -6.92
N PHE A 189 2.15 -15.43 -6.07
CA PHE A 189 2.77 -15.60 -4.76
C PHE A 189 4.21 -16.14 -4.89
N THR A 190 5.17 -15.22 -4.89
CA THR A 190 6.61 -15.50 -4.87
C THR A 190 7.28 -14.64 -3.80
N GLU A 191 8.45 -15.01 -3.30
CA GLU A 191 9.16 -14.18 -2.32
C GLU A 191 9.43 -12.77 -2.86
N SER A 192 9.85 -12.65 -4.12
CA SER A 192 10.11 -11.36 -4.75
C SER A 192 8.87 -10.46 -4.83
N ASN A 193 7.69 -11.03 -5.03
CA ASN A 193 6.44 -10.24 -5.07
C ASN A 193 5.92 -9.94 -3.67
N PHE A 194 5.94 -10.93 -2.78
CA PHE A 194 5.37 -10.83 -1.46
C PHE A 194 6.14 -9.85 -0.57
N TYR A 195 7.46 -9.82 -0.69
CA TYR A 195 8.32 -8.94 0.11
C TYR A 195 8.57 -7.57 -0.52
N ASP A 196 8.19 -7.30 -1.77
CA ASP A 196 8.34 -5.95 -2.33
C ASP A 196 7.25 -5.01 -1.75
N CYS A 197 7.63 -3.81 -1.32
CA CYS A 197 6.72 -2.90 -0.62
C CYS A 197 5.59 -2.39 -1.54
N ILE A 198 5.94 -2.06 -2.78
CA ILE A 198 4.98 -1.52 -3.75
C ILE A 198 3.98 -2.59 -4.15
N ILE A 199 4.47 -3.79 -4.48
CA ILE A 199 3.59 -4.92 -4.81
C ILE A 199 2.74 -5.32 -3.60
N SER A 200 3.29 -5.34 -2.39
CA SER A 200 2.51 -5.65 -1.18
C SER A 200 1.39 -4.63 -0.97
N ASN A 201 1.65 -3.33 -1.15
CA ASN A 201 0.63 -2.29 -1.07
C ASN A 201 -0.44 -2.45 -2.17
N HIS A 202 -0.02 -2.68 -3.42
CA HIS A 202 -0.90 -2.94 -4.57
C HIS A 202 -1.89 -4.08 -4.25
N MET A 203 -1.35 -5.21 -3.80
CA MET A 203 -2.12 -6.40 -3.48
C MET A 203 -3.03 -6.20 -2.26
N GLY A 204 -2.61 -5.39 -1.28
CA GLY A 204 -3.43 -5.02 -0.13
C GLY A 204 -4.62 -4.15 -0.52
N ILE A 205 -4.40 -3.13 -1.36
CA ILE A 205 -5.47 -2.30 -1.93
C ILE A 205 -6.43 -3.15 -2.76
N ARG A 206 -5.89 -4.00 -3.65
CA ARG A 206 -6.69 -4.94 -4.46
C ARG A 206 -7.57 -5.84 -3.58
N LYS A 207 -7.04 -6.34 -2.45
CA LYS A 207 -7.80 -7.16 -1.49
C LYS A 207 -8.91 -6.36 -0.79
N ILE A 208 -8.70 -5.08 -0.47
CA ILE A 208 -9.79 -4.21 0.03
C ILE A 208 -10.90 -4.08 -1.02
N LEU A 209 -10.53 -3.90 -2.29
CA LEU A 209 -11.50 -3.81 -3.39
C LEU A 209 -12.21 -5.14 -3.66
N HIS A 210 -11.54 -6.28 -3.47
CA HIS A 210 -12.15 -7.60 -3.53
C HIS A 210 -13.31 -7.71 -2.54
N PHE A 211 -13.12 -7.27 -1.30
CA PHE A 211 -14.21 -7.26 -0.33
C PHE A 211 -15.24 -6.16 -0.57
N ALA A 212 -14.84 -5.02 -1.15
CA ALA A 212 -15.79 -3.97 -1.51
C ALA A 212 -16.79 -4.45 -2.59
N GLU A 213 -16.31 -5.20 -3.58
CA GLU A 213 -17.15 -5.82 -4.59
C GLU A 213 -18.19 -6.76 -3.96
N ILE A 214 -17.76 -7.66 -3.07
CA ILE A 214 -18.67 -8.58 -2.36
C ILE A 214 -19.68 -7.79 -1.52
N CYS A 215 -19.22 -6.76 -0.79
CA CYS A 215 -20.10 -5.90 0.01
C CYS A 215 -21.19 -5.24 -0.84
N ILE A 216 -20.86 -4.77 -2.04
CA ILE A 216 -21.82 -4.10 -2.93
C ILE A 216 -22.76 -5.11 -3.59
N ASN A 217 -22.20 -6.14 -4.22
CA ASN A 217 -22.95 -7.02 -5.13
C ASN A 217 -23.66 -8.18 -4.41
N GLU A 218 -23.05 -8.74 -3.36
CA GLU A 218 -23.61 -9.89 -2.65
C GLU A 218 -24.36 -9.46 -1.38
N GLU A 219 -23.80 -8.51 -0.63
CA GLU A 219 -24.36 -8.08 0.66
C GLU A 219 -25.29 -6.85 0.55
N GLY A 220 -25.32 -6.17 -0.60
CA GLY A 220 -26.18 -5.01 -0.84
C GLY A 220 -25.89 -3.83 0.10
N MET A 221 -24.62 -3.64 0.46
CA MET A 221 -24.18 -2.56 1.34
C MET A 221 -23.98 -1.24 0.58
N HIS A 222 -24.13 -0.13 1.31
CA HIS A 222 -24.09 1.23 0.78
C HIS A 222 -23.26 2.16 1.68
N GLY A 223 -22.87 3.32 1.14
CA GLY A 223 -22.10 4.33 1.87
C GLY A 223 -20.86 3.77 2.58
N TYR A 224 -20.58 4.29 3.78
CA TYR A 224 -19.43 3.87 4.59
C TYR A 224 -19.47 2.39 5.00
N GLN A 225 -20.63 1.71 4.92
CA GLN A 225 -20.73 0.31 5.31
C GLN A 225 -19.89 -0.58 4.40
N VAL A 226 -19.73 -0.23 3.12
CA VAL A 226 -18.88 -0.97 2.19
C VAL A 226 -17.45 -1.00 2.73
N ILE A 227 -16.82 0.16 2.94
CA ILE A 227 -15.43 0.19 3.41
C ILE A 227 -15.27 -0.34 4.85
N ARG A 228 -16.21 -0.06 5.77
CA ARG A 228 -16.18 -0.58 7.13
C ARG A 228 -16.17 -2.12 7.15
N ASN A 229 -16.94 -2.74 6.25
CA ASN A 229 -17.00 -4.19 6.13
C ASN A 229 -15.87 -4.77 5.28
N SER A 230 -15.37 -4.06 4.27
CA SER A 230 -14.17 -4.45 3.54
C SER A 230 -12.95 -4.55 4.45
N LEU A 231 -12.77 -3.60 5.38
CA LEU A 231 -11.73 -3.68 6.40
C LEU A 231 -11.89 -4.93 7.28
N LYS A 232 -13.11 -5.23 7.73
CA LYS A 232 -13.37 -6.48 8.48
C LYS A 232 -13.06 -7.73 7.64
N GLY A 233 -13.44 -7.73 6.36
CA GLY A 233 -13.11 -8.78 5.40
C GLY A 233 -11.61 -8.95 5.24
N PHE A 234 -10.88 -7.84 5.12
CA PHE A 234 -9.43 -7.82 5.01
C PHE A 234 -8.76 -8.54 6.20
N ASN A 235 -9.23 -8.26 7.43
CA ASN A 235 -8.69 -8.86 8.64
C ASN A 235 -9.12 -10.32 8.87
N THR A 236 -10.35 -10.68 8.52
CA THR A 236 -10.97 -11.95 8.96
C THR A 236 -11.24 -12.96 7.84
N GLY A 237 -11.19 -12.51 6.58
CA GLY A 237 -11.68 -13.23 5.42
C GLY A 237 -13.18 -13.09 5.16
N TRP A 238 -13.92 -12.35 6.01
CA TRP A 238 -15.38 -12.29 5.95
C TRP A 238 -15.94 -10.86 6.06
N CYS A 239 -16.66 -10.41 5.04
CA CYS A 239 -17.18 -9.03 4.95
C CYS A 239 -18.70 -8.87 5.18
N TYR A 240 -19.48 -9.95 5.35
CA TYR A 240 -20.92 -9.87 5.64
C TYR A 240 -21.22 -9.01 6.87
N MET A 241 -22.36 -8.31 6.94
CA MET A 241 -22.66 -7.39 8.05
C MET A 241 -22.55 -8.10 9.42
N ALA A 242 -21.85 -7.49 10.39
CA ALA A 242 -21.70 -8.11 11.70
C ALA A 242 -23.02 -8.08 12.47
N GLU A 243 -23.26 -9.12 13.28
CA GLU A 243 -24.42 -9.19 14.17
C GLU A 243 -24.32 -8.21 15.35
N ASP A 244 -23.09 -7.81 15.72
CA ASP A 244 -22.80 -6.84 16.76
C ASP A 244 -21.74 -5.81 16.33
N ASP A 245 -21.90 -4.58 16.83
CA ASP A 245 -20.95 -3.50 16.54
C ASP A 245 -19.55 -3.73 17.15
N GLY A 246 -19.44 -4.64 18.11
CA GLY A 246 -18.17 -5.01 18.73
C GLY A 246 -17.16 -5.59 17.73
N ALA A 247 -17.64 -6.26 16.69
CA ALA A 247 -16.82 -6.80 15.60
C ALA A 247 -16.03 -5.74 14.82
N TYR A 248 -16.48 -4.48 14.83
CA TYR A 248 -15.80 -3.38 14.14
C TYR A 248 -14.90 -2.56 15.06
N LYS A 249 -15.25 -2.49 16.35
CA LYS A 249 -14.72 -1.53 17.32
C LYS A 249 -13.18 -1.53 17.39
N THR A 250 -12.56 -2.70 17.40
CA THR A 250 -11.11 -2.85 17.59
C THR A 250 -10.30 -2.87 16.29
N TYR A 251 -10.98 -2.76 15.15
CA TYR A 251 -10.35 -2.85 13.84
C TYR A 251 -10.84 -1.74 12.91
N ALA A 252 -11.97 -1.90 12.22
CA ALA A 252 -12.45 -0.93 11.24
C ALA A 252 -12.71 0.46 11.85
N ASP A 253 -13.30 0.50 13.05
CA ASP A 253 -13.62 1.76 13.72
C ASP A 253 -12.38 2.45 14.31
N GLU A 254 -11.39 1.68 14.77
CA GLU A 254 -10.10 2.21 15.23
C GLU A 254 -9.27 2.74 14.04
N ILE A 255 -9.31 2.05 12.89
CA ILE A 255 -8.72 2.53 11.62
C ILE A 255 -9.32 3.88 11.23
N CYS A 256 -10.65 4.01 11.28
CA CYS A 256 -11.32 5.29 11.01
C CYS A 256 -10.89 6.40 11.99
N SER A 257 -10.67 6.06 13.27
CA SER A 257 -10.17 7.02 14.26
C SER A 257 -8.76 7.52 13.92
N MET A 258 -7.86 6.62 13.54
CA MET A 258 -6.49 6.96 13.14
C MET A 258 -6.45 7.71 11.80
N ALA A 259 -7.34 7.37 10.86
CA ALA A 259 -7.50 8.13 9.62
C ALA A 259 -7.85 9.60 9.90
N GLN A 260 -8.82 9.84 10.78
CA GLN A 260 -9.18 11.19 11.20
C GLN A 260 -8.01 11.93 11.87
N PHE A 261 -7.15 11.25 12.62
CA PHE A 261 -5.92 11.87 13.14
C PHE A 261 -5.01 12.37 12.01
N TYR A 262 -4.69 11.52 11.04
CA TYR A 262 -3.80 11.93 9.93
C TYR A 262 -4.37 13.10 9.14
N TYR A 263 -5.67 13.06 8.84
CA TYR A 263 -6.35 14.09 8.07
C TYR A 263 -6.49 15.41 8.84
N ASN A 264 -7.04 15.37 10.06
CA ASN A 264 -7.40 16.59 10.80
C ASN A 264 -6.21 17.24 11.52
N GLU A 265 -5.18 16.47 11.89
CA GLU A 265 -3.96 17.01 12.53
C GLU A 265 -2.88 17.41 11.51
N GLY A 266 -3.08 17.13 10.21
CA GLY A 266 -2.16 17.55 9.15
C GLY A 266 -0.91 16.67 9.03
N HIS A 267 -1.01 15.37 9.34
CA HIS A 267 0.10 14.42 9.32
C HIS A 267 0.07 13.47 8.11
N LEU A 268 -0.57 13.86 7.01
CA LEU A 268 -0.59 13.06 5.79
C LEU A 268 0.80 12.95 5.14
N TYR A 269 1.68 13.93 5.31
CA TYR A 269 2.86 14.04 4.45
C TYR A 269 4.20 14.07 5.18
N ASP A 270 4.21 13.92 6.50
CA ASP A 270 5.41 13.98 7.33
C ASP A 270 5.77 12.60 7.94
N ASN A 271 6.73 12.58 8.87
CA ASN A 271 7.12 11.36 9.59
C ASN A 271 6.32 11.11 10.87
N VAL A 272 5.22 11.83 11.13
CA VAL A 272 4.39 11.63 12.32
C VAL A 272 3.44 10.46 12.12
N PHE A 273 3.32 9.59 13.11
CA PHE A 273 2.40 8.46 13.09
C PHE A 273 1.75 8.27 14.46
N THR A 274 0.63 7.54 14.47
CA THR A 274 -0.07 7.08 15.66
C THR A 274 -0.18 5.55 15.67
N TRP A 275 -0.76 4.98 16.71
CA TRP A 275 -0.89 3.54 16.91
C TRP A 275 -2.23 3.16 17.52
N THR A 276 -2.56 1.88 17.40
CA THR A 276 -3.74 1.29 18.01
C THR A 276 -3.78 1.59 19.50
N SER A 277 -4.93 2.03 20.04
CA SER A 277 -5.13 2.35 21.46
C SER A 277 -4.29 3.51 22.01
N ALA A 278 -3.65 4.30 21.15
CA ALA A 278 -3.00 5.56 21.54
C ALA A 278 -3.99 6.45 22.32
N GLY A 279 -3.56 7.01 23.46
CA GLY A 279 -4.42 7.75 24.40
C GLY A 279 -4.60 9.22 24.02
N GLY A 280 -4.69 10.10 25.02
CA GLY A 280 -4.67 11.56 24.82
C GLY A 280 -5.66 12.09 23.77
N ASN A 281 -5.15 12.87 22.81
CA ASN A 281 -5.99 13.53 21.80
C ASN A 281 -6.66 12.57 20.80
N MET A 282 -6.27 11.30 20.75
CA MET A 282 -6.95 10.31 19.90
C MET A 282 -8.37 10.01 20.37
N GLU A 283 -8.68 10.18 21.65
CA GLU A 283 -10.01 9.89 22.22
C GLU A 283 -11.13 10.71 21.55
N LYS A 284 -10.82 11.91 21.04
CA LYS A 284 -11.81 12.76 20.37
C LYS A 284 -12.29 12.18 19.03
N TYR A 285 -11.49 11.31 18.41
CA TYR A 285 -11.87 10.59 17.19
C TYR A 285 -12.58 9.27 17.50
N ARG A 286 -12.60 8.82 18.76
CA ARG A 286 -13.22 7.57 19.21
C ARG A 286 -14.74 7.67 19.42
N THR A 287 -15.47 8.34 18.55
CA THR A 287 -16.91 8.59 18.68
C THR A 287 -17.81 7.48 18.09
N ALA A 288 -19.08 7.40 18.48
CA ALA A 288 -19.99 6.38 17.93
C ALA A 288 -20.30 6.62 16.43
N ASP A 289 -20.31 7.88 16.02
CA ASP A 289 -20.64 8.43 14.69
C ASP A 289 -19.38 8.71 13.84
N ARG A 290 -18.22 8.17 14.22
CA ARG A 290 -16.93 8.43 13.56
C ARG A 290 -16.94 8.30 12.03
N TRP A 291 -17.80 7.44 11.49
CA TRP A 291 -17.90 7.19 10.05
C TRP A 291 -18.62 8.30 9.30
N ASP A 292 -19.31 9.22 9.99
CA ASP A 292 -19.87 10.44 9.40
C ASP A 292 -18.76 11.28 8.73
N TRP A 293 -17.50 11.17 9.19
CA TRP A 293 -16.34 11.79 8.54
C TRP A 293 -16.11 11.27 7.11
N TRP A 294 -16.42 10.01 6.83
CA TRP A 294 -16.34 9.44 5.47
C TRP A 294 -17.35 10.10 4.55
N GLY A 295 -18.55 10.42 5.07
CA GLY A 295 -19.62 11.10 4.37
C GLY A 295 -20.62 10.16 3.70
N ASP A 296 -21.66 10.76 3.12
CA ASP A 296 -22.81 10.09 2.48
C ASP A 296 -22.60 9.84 0.97
N THR A 297 -21.38 9.46 0.60
CA THR A 297 -21.00 9.19 -0.80
C THR A 297 -21.22 7.71 -1.13
N GLU A 298 -21.59 7.43 -2.39
CA GLU A 298 -22.12 6.11 -2.77
C GLU A 298 -21.06 5.26 -3.50
N PRO A 299 -20.68 4.10 -2.95
CA PRO A 299 -19.84 3.10 -3.62
C PRO A 299 -20.48 2.55 -4.90
N SER A 300 -19.68 2.20 -5.89
CA SER A 300 -20.21 1.78 -7.20
C SER A 300 -19.36 0.72 -7.89
N MET A 301 -20.06 -0.22 -8.54
CA MET A 301 -19.49 -1.20 -9.47
C MET A 301 -19.43 -0.71 -10.93
N ALA A 302 -19.72 0.59 -11.17
CA ALA A 302 -19.68 1.15 -12.51
C ALA A 302 -18.29 0.97 -13.15
N PRO A 303 -18.22 0.79 -14.49
CA PRO A 303 -16.96 0.80 -15.20
C PRO A 303 -16.25 2.14 -15.00
N VAL A 304 -14.97 2.08 -14.67
CA VAL A 304 -14.10 3.25 -14.65
C VAL A 304 -13.33 3.29 -15.96
N THR A 305 -13.26 4.47 -16.56
CA THR A 305 -12.23 4.75 -17.56
C THR A 305 -11.05 5.29 -16.78
N GLU A 306 -9.95 4.54 -16.74
CA GLU A 306 -8.69 5.09 -16.24
C GLU A 306 -8.38 6.36 -17.04
N SER A 307 -8.58 7.53 -16.42
CA SER A 307 -7.82 8.68 -16.83
C SER A 307 -6.41 8.38 -16.40
N ASN A 308 -5.52 8.10 -17.33
CA ASN A 308 -4.08 8.18 -17.10
C ASN A 308 -3.75 9.63 -16.71
N THR A 309 -4.02 9.97 -15.45
CA THR A 309 -3.34 11.01 -14.68
C THR A 309 -2.17 10.37 -13.93
N GLN A 310 -1.51 9.40 -14.58
CA GLN A 310 -0.07 9.42 -14.53
C GLN A 310 0.34 10.84 -14.96
N ASP A 311 1.03 11.57 -14.08
CA ASP A 311 2.26 12.17 -14.57
C ASP A 311 2.91 11.08 -15.40
N ASN A 312 2.83 11.19 -16.73
CA ASN A 312 3.40 10.21 -17.66
C ASN A 312 4.69 9.73 -16.99
N PRO A 313 4.90 8.43 -16.72
CA PRO A 313 6.25 7.96 -16.51
C PRO A 313 6.98 8.49 -17.73
N LYS A 314 7.78 9.54 -17.53
CA LYS A 314 8.27 10.37 -18.63
C LYS A 314 8.96 9.38 -19.54
N VAL A 315 8.38 9.13 -20.72
CA VAL A 315 8.86 8.06 -21.60
C VAL A 315 10.34 8.32 -21.82
N LEU A 316 11.17 7.48 -21.20
CA LEU A 316 12.60 7.61 -21.29
C LEU A 316 13.00 6.74 -22.47
N TYR A 317 12.83 7.33 -23.67
CA TYR A 317 13.12 6.63 -24.90
C TYR A 317 14.55 6.08 -24.86
N GLY A 318 14.66 4.77 -25.02
CA GLY A 318 15.88 3.99 -24.95
C GLY A 318 16.13 3.21 -23.66
N ASP A 319 15.41 3.49 -22.57
CA ASP A 319 15.50 2.77 -21.28
C ASP A 319 14.59 1.52 -21.31
N ALA A 320 15.02 0.50 -22.05
CA ALA A 320 14.26 -0.72 -22.25
C ALA A 320 14.15 -1.57 -20.98
N ASN A 321 15.14 -1.51 -20.08
CA ASN A 321 15.15 -2.30 -18.86
C ASN A 321 14.44 -1.60 -17.67
N CYS A 322 14.03 -0.33 -17.84
CA CYS A 322 13.36 0.50 -16.85
C CYS A 322 14.20 0.78 -15.60
N ASP A 323 15.51 0.94 -15.74
CA ASP A 323 16.41 1.25 -14.62
C ASP A 323 16.69 2.77 -14.45
N GLY A 324 16.15 3.60 -15.35
CA GLY A 324 16.26 5.06 -15.31
C GLY A 324 17.50 5.61 -16.02
N GLU A 325 18.37 4.77 -16.58
CA GLU A 325 19.49 5.15 -17.43
C GLU A 325 19.28 4.62 -18.87
N VAL A 326 19.97 5.22 -19.85
CA VAL A 326 19.98 4.71 -21.23
C VAL A 326 21.39 4.27 -21.55
N ASP A 327 21.63 2.96 -21.48
CA ASP A 327 22.96 2.38 -21.53
C ASP A 327 23.04 1.08 -22.36
N ILE A 328 24.20 0.43 -22.33
CA ILE A 328 24.43 -0.76 -23.17
C ILE A 328 23.53 -1.95 -22.81
N SER A 329 23.03 -2.00 -21.57
CA SER A 329 22.15 -3.03 -21.06
C SER A 329 20.80 -2.99 -21.78
N ASP A 330 20.26 -1.79 -22.06
CA ASP A 330 19.04 -1.61 -22.85
C ASP A 330 19.19 -2.14 -24.27
N PHE A 331 20.29 -1.74 -24.92
CA PHE A 331 20.62 -2.22 -26.25
C PHE A 331 20.68 -3.75 -26.30
N VAL A 332 21.31 -4.38 -25.29
CA VAL A 332 21.42 -5.83 -25.19
C VAL A 332 20.04 -6.46 -24.95
N LEU A 333 19.21 -5.88 -24.09
CA LEU A 333 17.88 -6.40 -23.77
C LEU A 333 16.93 -6.34 -24.98
N ILE A 334 16.93 -5.23 -25.73
CA ILE A 334 16.16 -5.10 -26.98
C ILE A 334 16.60 -6.20 -27.96
N LYS A 335 17.92 -6.36 -28.17
CA LYS A 335 18.48 -7.40 -29.04
C LYS A 335 18.11 -8.81 -28.63
N GLN A 336 18.16 -9.09 -27.34
CA GLN A 336 17.82 -10.39 -26.77
C GLN A 336 16.33 -10.71 -26.93
N THR A 337 15.47 -9.72 -26.69
CA THR A 337 14.02 -9.82 -26.85
C THR A 337 13.66 -10.09 -28.32
N LEU A 338 14.30 -9.40 -29.27
CA LEU A 338 14.10 -9.65 -30.71
C LEU A 338 14.59 -11.03 -31.16
N SER A 339 15.70 -11.51 -30.60
CA SER A 339 16.34 -12.76 -31.02
C SER A 339 15.72 -14.00 -30.37
N ALA A 340 15.22 -13.87 -29.15
CA ALA A 340 14.69 -14.97 -28.35
C ALA A 340 13.55 -14.47 -27.43
N PRO A 341 12.40 -14.06 -28.00
CA PRO A 341 11.29 -13.45 -27.27
C PRO A 341 10.65 -14.38 -26.23
N SER A 342 10.82 -15.70 -26.35
CA SER A 342 10.36 -16.68 -25.36
C SER A 342 11.22 -16.75 -24.10
N LYS A 343 12.43 -16.16 -24.12
CA LYS A 343 13.40 -16.19 -23.02
C LYS A 343 13.60 -14.82 -22.38
N TYR A 344 13.51 -13.75 -23.18
CA TYR A 344 13.70 -12.38 -22.73
C TYR A 344 12.47 -11.57 -23.11
N THR A 345 11.89 -10.91 -22.12
CA THR A 345 10.64 -10.17 -22.23
C THR A 345 10.81 -8.81 -21.61
N LEU A 346 10.28 -7.79 -22.29
CA LEU A 346 10.19 -6.43 -21.78
C LEU A 346 8.89 -6.30 -20.98
N THR A 347 8.92 -5.48 -19.93
CA THR A 347 7.69 -5.01 -19.26
C THR A 347 6.87 -4.15 -20.22
N GLU A 348 5.61 -3.85 -19.91
CA GLU A 348 4.82 -2.96 -20.78
C GLU A 348 5.46 -1.56 -20.90
N GLN A 349 5.97 -1.00 -19.80
CA GLN A 349 6.73 0.25 -19.84
C GLN A 349 8.04 0.11 -20.62
N GLY A 350 8.76 -1.01 -20.46
CA GLY A 350 9.98 -1.29 -21.20
C GLY A 350 9.75 -1.38 -22.70
N LYS A 351 8.56 -1.84 -23.15
CA LYS A 351 8.19 -1.81 -24.56
C LYS A 351 7.98 -0.39 -25.08
N ILE A 352 7.34 0.46 -24.28
CA ILE A 352 7.10 1.87 -24.61
C ILE A 352 8.43 2.63 -24.68
N ASN A 353 9.34 2.40 -23.73
CA ASN A 353 10.67 3.03 -23.73
C ASN A 353 11.55 2.51 -24.86
N ALA A 354 11.49 1.20 -25.15
CA ALA A 354 12.31 0.56 -26.18
C ALA A 354 11.91 0.99 -27.61
N ASP A 355 10.64 1.29 -27.88
CA ASP A 355 10.16 1.81 -29.17
C ASP A 355 10.56 3.29 -29.32
N CYS A 356 11.81 3.50 -29.74
CA CYS A 356 12.51 4.78 -29.78
C CYS A 356 12.98 5.16 -31.20
N SER A 357 12.49 4.48 -32.22
CA SER A 357 12.75 4.74 -33.64
C SER A 357 11.49 4.42 -34.45
N GLY A 358 11.31 5.05 -35.62
CA GLY A 358 10.28 4.61 -36.58
C GLY A 358 8.84 5.06 -36.29
N ASN A 359 8.66 6.00 -35.35
CA ASN A 359 7.38 6.59 -34.95
C ASN A 359 6.36 5.58 -34.37
N GLY A 360 6.81 4.67 -33.50
CA GLY A 360 5.90 3.75 -32.83
C GLY A 360 5.50 2.55 -33.68
N ASP A 361 6.42 2.03 -34.51
CA ASP A 361 6.18 0.85 -35.34
C ASP A 361 6.36 -0.47 -34.55
N GLY A 362 6.49 -0.36 -33.23
CA GLY A 362 6.80 -1.44 -32.31
C GLY A 362 8.31 -1.63 -32.18
N ILE A 363 8.73 -2.55 -31.31
CA ILE A 363 10.15 -2.81 -31.11
C ILE A 363 10.74 -3.54 -32.32
N THR A 364 11.68 -2.89 -32.98
CA THR A 364 12.41 -3.36 -34.15
C THR A 364 13.93 -3.30 -33.94
N GLU A 365 14.67 -3.77 -34.94
CA GLU A 365 16.13 -3.61 -34.96
C GLU A 365 16.56 -2.13 -35.02
N ALA A 366 15.70 -1.23 -35.52
CA ALA A 366 16.01 0.19 -35.64
C ALA A 366 16.12 0.85 -34.26
N ASP A 367 15.33 0.41 -33.28
CA ASP A 367 15.38 0.87 -31.90
C ASP A 367 16.71 0.53 -31.23
N ALA A 368 17.16 -0.71 -31.38
CA ALA A 368 18.46 -1.13 -30.88
C ALA A 368 19.60 -0.29 -31.51
N VAL A 369 19.45 0.10 -32.77
CA VAL A 369 20.41 1.00 -33.43
C VAL A 369 20.33 2.43 -32.89
N ALA A 370 19.14 2.96 -32.64
CA ALA A 370 18.92 4.29 -32.08
C ALA A 370 19.50 4.42 -30.66
N VAL A 371 19.21 3.45 -29.77
CA VAL A 371 19.83 3.37 -28.44
C VAL A 371 21.34 3.33 -28.52
N ARG A 372 21.91 2.50 -29.42
CA ARG A 372 23.38 2.43 -29.60
C ARG A 372 23.97 3.77 -30.06
N LYS A 373 23.32 4.48 -30.98
CA LYS A 373 23.77 5.81 -31.45
C LYS A 373 23.73 6.83 -30.31
N TYR A 374 22.69 6.79 -29.48
CA TYR A 374 22.55 7.67 -28.32
C TYR A 374 23.67 7.45 -27.30
N ILE A 375 23.95 6.19 -26.93
CA ILE A 375 25.06 5.82 -26.03
C ILE A 375 26.41 6.30 -26.57
N LEU A 376 26.62 6.16 -27.89
CA LEU A 376 27.84 6.60 -28.57
C LEU A 376 27.89 8.12 -28.84
N LYS A 377 26.89 8.89 -28.38
CA LYS A 377 26.77 10.34 -28.59
C LYS A 377 26.80 10.74 -30.07
N MET A 378 26.25 9.89 -30.92
CA MET A 378 26.05 10.15 -32.34
C MET A 378 24.71 10.86 -32.59
N THR A 379 23.78 10.77 -31.63
CA THR A 379 22.57 11.57 -31.51
C THR A 379 22.45 12.04 -30.05
N ASP A 380 21.89 13.23 -29.84
CA ASP A 380 21.71 13.84 -28.51
C ASP A 380 20.30 13.60 -27.95
N THR A 381 19.38 13.03 -28.74
CA THR A 381 17.97 12.83 -28.36
C THR A 381 17.38 11.56 -28.95
N LEU A 382 16.45 10.95 -28.21
CA LEU A 382 15.52 9.92 -28.66
C LEU A 382 14.07 10.42 -28.46
N PRO A 383 13.09 9.97 -29.27
CA PRO A 383 13.20 8.96 -30.32
C PRO A 383 13.79 9.51 -31.64
N GLU A 384 14.34 8.62 -32.48
CA GLU A 384 14.69 8.93 -33.87
C GLU A 384 13.44 8.84 -34.78
N ALA A 385 13.30 9.79 -35.71
CA ALA A 385 12.14 9.90 -36.61
C ALA A 385 12.15 8.91 -37.78
#